data_AF-A0A376U972-F1
#
_entry.id   AF-A0A376U972-F1
#
_cell.length_a   1.000
_cell.length_b   1.000
_cell.length_c   1.000
_cell.angle_alpha   90.00
_cell.angle_beta   90.00
_cell.angle_gamma   90.00
#
_symmetry.space_group_name_H-M   'P 1'
#
loop_
_entity.id
_entity.type
_entity.pdbx_description
1 polymer ?
#
loop_
_entity_poly.entity_id
_entity_poly.type
_entity_poly.pdbx_seq_one_letter_code
_entity_poly.pdbx_strand_id
1 'polypeptide(L)'
;MGSDAKNLMSDGNVQIVKTGEVIGATQLTEGELIVEAGGRAENTVVTGAGWLKVATGGIAKCTQYGNNGTLSVSDGAIATDIVQSEGGAISLSTLATVNGRHPEGEFSVDQGYACGLLLENGGNLRVLEGHRAEKIILDQEGGLLVNGTTSAVVVDEGGELLVYPGGEASNCEINQGGVFMLAGKASDTLLAGGTMNNLGGEDSDTIVENGSIYRLGTDGLQLYSSGKTQNLSVNVGGRAEVHAGTLENAVIQGGTVILLSPTSADEILS
;
A
#
# COMPACT_ATOMS: atom_id res chain seq x y z
N MET A 1 -6.34 8.11 45.03
CA MET A 1 -6.14 6.99 44.10
C MET A 1 -7.39 6.93 43.25
N GLY A 2 -7.43 7.70 42.16
CA GLY A 2 -8.56 7.73 41.23
C GLY A 2 -8.44 6.51 40.33
N SER A 3 -9.54 5.79 40.12
CA SER A 3 -9.59 4.66 39.20
C SER A 3 -9.25 5.14 37.79
N ASP A 4 -8.25 4.53 37.17
CA ASP A 4 -8.04 4.59 35.71
C ASP A 4 -9.22 3.86 35.03
N ALA A 5 -10.38 4.52 35.01
CA ALA A 5 -11.53 4.03 34.26
C ALA A 5 -11.17 4.17 32.78
N LYS A 6 -10.88 3.03 32.13
CA LYS A 6 -10.72 2.98 30.69
C LYS A 6 -12.01 3.45 30.04
N ASN A 7 -11.91 4.36 29.06
CA ASN A 7 -13.05 4.69 28.21
C ASN A 7 -13.25 3.54 27.24
N LEU A 8 -14.20 2.63 27.52
CA LEU A 8 -14.51 1.51 26.63
C LEU A 8 -15.56 1.97 25.61
N MET A 9 -15.25 1.81 24.32
CA MET A 9 -16.21 2.01 23.22
C MET A 9 -16.44 0.68 22.52
N SER A 10 -17.66 0.16 22.71
CA SER A 10 -18.20 -1.06 22.11
C SER A 10 -19.55 -0.76 21.45
N ASP A 11 -20.13 -1.76 20.78
CA ASP A 11 -21.52 -1.73 20.28
C ASP A 11 -21.81 -0.58 19.28
N GLY A 12 -20.82 -0.19 18.49
CA GLY A 12 -20.96 0.86 17.48
C GLY A 12 -21.01 2.29 18.03
N ASN A 13 -20.69 2.50 19.32
CA ASN A 13 -20.66 3.83 19.91
C ASN A 13 -19.63 4.73 19.22
N VAL A 14 -20.00 6.00 19.00
CA VAL A 14 -19.12 7.03 18.41
C VAL A 14 -18.89 8.14 19.43
N GLN A 15 -17.63 8.47 19.69
CA GLN A 15 -17.26 9.65 20.47
C GLN A 15 -16.43 10.61 19.62
N ILE A 16 -16.70 11.91 19.78
CA ILE A 16 -15.97 12.99 19.14
C ILE A 16 -15.17 13.74 20.21
N VAL A 17 -13.86 13.90 19.99
CA VAL A 17 -12.96 14.72 20.82
C VAL A 17 -12.78 16.06 20.13
N LYS A 18 -13.36 17.10 20.72
CA LYS A 18 -13.39 18.45 20.15
C LYS A 18 -12.19 19.28 20.57
N THR A 19 -12.08 20.49 20.00
CA THR A 19 -11.04 21.46 20.31
C THR A 19 -10.91 21.68 21.83
N GLY A 20 -9.69 21.51 22.34
CA GLY A 20 -9.37 21.69 23.77
C GLY A 20 -9.69 20.49 24.65
N GLU A 21 -10.36 19.47 24.12
CA GLU A 21 -10.62 18.22 24.83
C GLU A 21 -9.42 17.28 24.74
N VAL A 22 -9.17 16.58 25.84
CA VAL A 22 -8.18 15.51 25.93
C VAL A 22 -8.89 14.27 26.45
N ILE A 23 -8.79 13.16 25.72
CA ILE A 23 -9.21 11.85 26.19
C ILE A 23 -8.00 10.93 26.34
N GLY A 24 -7.94 10.18 27.43
CA GLY A 24 -6.89 9.22 27.71
C GLY A 24 -7.43 7.81 27.92
N ALA A 25 -6.57 6.80 27.73
CA ALA A 25 -6.83 5.41 28.10
C ALA A 25 -8.15 4.86 27.53
N THR A 26 -8.36 5.08 26.24
CA THR A 26 -9.55 4.62 25.51
C THR A 26 -9.31 3.25 24.91
N GLN A 27 -10.27 2.33 25.03
CA GLN A 27 -10.26 1.03 24.36
C GLN A 27 -11.41 0.95 23.37
N LEU A 28 -11.08 0.76 22.09
CA LEU A 28 -12.04 0.59 20.99
C LEU A 28 -12.03 -0.87 20.57
N THR A 29 -13.16 -1.57 20.75
CA THR A 29 -13.34 -2.96 20.28
C THR A 29 -14.34 -3.07 19.14
N GLU A 30 -15.35 -2.21 19.13
CA GLU A 30 -16.40 -2.10 18.11
C GLU A 30 -16.94 -0.66 17.99
N GLY A 31 -16.26 0.31 18.59
CA GLY A 31 -16.66 1.72 18.59
C GLY A 31 -15.68 2.60 17.83
N GLU A 32 -16.11 3.83 17.56
CA GLU A 32 -15.33 4.84 16.85
C GLU A 32 -14.95 6.00 17.76
N LEU A 33 -13.68 6.40 17.71
CA LEU A 33 -13.21 7.65 18.29
C LEU A 33 -12.78 8.58 17.17
N ILE A 34 -13.41 9.74 17.07
CA ILE A 34 -13.07 10.79 16.10
C ILE A 34 -12.37 11.92 16.84
N VAL A 35 -11.12 12.20 16.50
CA VAL A 35 -10.35 13.31 17.05
C VAL A 35 -10.37 14.46 16.06
N GLU A 36 -11.14 15.50 16.34
CA GLU A 36 -11.26 16.69 15.50
C GLU A 36 -10.11 17.68 15.71
N ALA A 37 -10.08 18.74 14.90
CA ALA A 37 -9.09 19.81 14.99
C ALA A 37 -8.95 20.37 16.42
N GLY A 38 -7.72 20.33 16.95
CA GLY A 38 -7.41 20.79 18.31
C GLY A 38 -7.88 19.85 19.43
N GLY A 39 -8.50 18.72 19.11
CA GLY A 39 -8.76 17.63 20.05
C GLY A 39 -7.54 16.71 20.19
N ARG A 40 -7.43 16.02 21.34
CA ARG A 40 -6.29 15.13 21.62
C ARG A 40 -6.72 13.80 22.23
N ALA A 41 -6.27 12.69 21.65
CA ALA A 41 -6.42 11.35 22.21
C ALA A 41 -5.05 10.79 22.63
N GLU A 42 -4.98 10.18 23.81
CA GLU A 42 -3.75 9.59 24.36
C GLU A 42 -3.97 8.16 24.82
N ASN A 43 -3.02 7.27 24.54
CA ASN A 43 -3.04 5.88 24.99
C ASN A 43 -4.31 5.13 24.54
N THR A 44 -4.76 5.38 23.31
CA THR A 44 -5.90 4.66 22.72
C THR A 44 -5.44 3.27 22.26
N VAL A 45 -6.21 2.24 22.60
CA VAL A 45 -6.03 0.87 22.12
C VAL A 45 -7.17 0.53 21.17
N VAL A 46 -6.84 0.11 19.95
CA VAL A 46 -7.80 -0.19 18.88
C VAL A 46 -7.68 -1.66 18.47
N THR A 47 -8.78 -2.40 18.59
CA THR A 47 -8.86 -3.85 18.31
C THR A 47 -10.23 -4.20 17.75
N GLY A 48 -10.40 -5.40 17.19
CA GLY A 48 -11.70 -5.85 16.67
C GLY A 48 -12.20 -4.94 15.56
N ALA A 49 -13.48 -4.56 15.60
CA ALA A 49 -14.07 -3.57 14.70
C ALA A 49 -13.88 -2.12 15.19
N GLY A 50 -13.00 -1.89 16.17
CA GLY A 50 -12.70 -0.56 16.69
C GLY A 50 -12.01 0.33 15.65
N TRP A 51 -12.35 1.63 15.66
CA TRP A 51 -11.81 2.59 14.71
C TRP A 51 -11.40 3.90 15.39
N LEU A 52 -10.10 4.22 15.37
CA LEU A 52 -9.64 5.57 15.68
C LEU A 52 -9.46 6.38 14.39
N LYS A 53 -10.21 7.47 14.25
CA LYS A 53 -10.06 8.46 13.18
C LYS A 53 -9.44 9.74 13.74
N VAL A 54 -8.26 10.11 13.26
CA VAL A 54 -7.63 11.39 13.56
C VAL A 54 -7.86 12.31 12.36
N ALA A 55 -8.76 13.28 12.52
CA ALA A 55 -9.08 14.25 11.49
C ALA A 55 -8.01 15.33 11.38
N THR A 56 -8.04 16.11 10.30
CA THR A 56 -7.11 17.24 10.07
C THR A 56 -7.01 18.15 11.30
N GLY A 57 -5.79 18.42 11.75
CA GLY A 57 -5.50 19.20 12.96
C GLY A 57 -5.78 18.50 14.29
N GLY A 58 -6.26 17.25 14.27
CA GLY A 58 -6.39 16.40 15.45
C GLY A 58 -5.06 15.75 15.82
N ILE A 59 -4.92 15.38 17.10
CA ILE A 59 -3.69 14.80 17.64
C ILE A 59 -3.98 13.47 18.33
N ALA A 60 -3.29 12.41 17.91
CA ALA A 60 -3.24 11.14 18.64
C ALA A 60 -1.81 10.86 19.13
N LYS A 61 -1.70 10.31 20.34
CA LYS A 61 -0.40 9.94 20.92
C LYS A 61 -0.48 8.58 21.61
N CYS A 62 0.56 7.77 21.45
CA CYS A 62 0.65 6.44 22.07
C CYS A 62 -0.51 5.52 21.65
N THR A 63 -1.01 5.64 20.42
CA THR A 63 -2.03 4.74 19.90
C THR A 63 -1.42 3.36 19.69
N GLN A 64 -2.12 2.33 20.17
CA GLN A 64 -1.80 0.92 19.90
C GLN A 64 -2.93 0.33 19.07
N TYR A 65 -2.62 -0.26 17.92
CA TYR A 65 -3.62 -0.90 17.06
C TYR A 65 -3.13 -2.27 16.58
N GLY A 66 -4.05 -3.20 16.37
CA GLY A 66 -3.79 -4.59 16.00
C GLY A 66 -5.08 -5.42 16.09
N ASN A 67 -5.01 -6.72 15.81
CA ASN A 67 -6.16 -7.63 15.93
C ASN A 67 -7.44 -7.08 15.25
N ASN A 68 -7.34 -6.68 13.98
CA ASN A 68 -8.36 -6.03 13.16
C ASN A 68 -8.66 -4.55 13.44
N GLY A 69 -8.05 -3.96 14.46
CA GLY A 69 -8.25 -2.54 14.79
C GLY A 69 -7.77 -1.60 13.68
N THR A 70 -8.54 -0.55 13.42
CA THR A 70 -8.26 0.42 12.35
C THR A 70 -7.85 1.79 12.88
N LEU A 71 -6.74 2.31 12.36
CA LEU A 71 -6.27 3.69 12.56
C LEU A 71 -6.32 4.46 11.24
N SER A 72 -7.17 5.49 11.16
CA SER A 72 -7.20 6.41 10.02
C SER A 72 -6.59 7.76 10.42
N VAL A 73 -5.55 8.18 9.72
CA VAL A 73 -4.87 9.46 9.96
C VAL A 73 -5.05 10.35 8.74
N SER A 74 -5.85 11.40 8.88
CA SER A 74 -6.16 12.32 7.79
C SER A 74 -4.99 13.25 7.48
N ASP A 75 -5.01 13.87 6.31
CA ASP A 75 -4.06 14.90 5.92
C ASP A 75 -4.01 16.04 6.97
N GLY A 76 -2.81 16.47 7.34
CA GLY A 76 -2.59 17.50 8.36
C GLY A 76 -2.93 17.06 9.80
N ALA A 77 -3.22 15.79 10.04
CA ALA A 77 -3.33 15.22 11.39
C ALA A 77 -1.95 14.78 11.90
N ILE A 78 -1.82 14.70 13.23
CA ILE A 78 -0.60 14.26 13.90
C ILE A 78 -0.90 13.00 14.72
N ALA A 79 -0.21 11.90 14.45
CA ALA A 79 -0.33 10.68 15.23
C ALA A 79 1.05 10.11 15.54
N THR A 80 1.48 10.16 16.81
CA THR A 80 2.88 9.87 17.19
C THR A 80 2.98 8.83 18.30
N ASP A 81 4.17 8.24 18.44
CA ASP A 81 4.46 7.15 19.37
C ASP A 81 3.54 5.94 19.15
N ILE A 82 3.21 5.67 17.88
CA ILE A 82 2.29 4.59 17.52
C ILE A 82 2.96 3.23 17.71
N VAL A 83 2.17 2.24 18.11
CA VAL A 83 2.55 0.81 18.07
C VAL A 83 1.54 0.06 17.23
N GLN A 84 1.99 -0.45 16.09
CA GLN A 84 1.26 -1.45 15.31
C GLN A 84 1.61 -2.83 15.83
N SER A 85 0.59 -3.64 16.04
CA SER A 85 0.68 -5.09 16.24
C SER A 85 0.00 -5.79 15.06
N GLU A 86 0.29 -7.09 14.89
CA GLU A 86 -0.24 -7.93 13.82
C GLU A 86 -1.75 -7.76 13.60
N GLY A 87 -2.16 -7.74 12.33
CA GLY A 87 -3.53 -7.53 11.89
C GLY A 87 -4.05 -6.10 12.14
N GLY A 88 -3.17 -5.14 12.37
CA GLY A 88 -3.53 -3.73 12.52
C GLY A 88 -3.61 -3.02 11.18
N ALA A 89 -4.71 -2.34 10.90
CA ALA A 89 -4.87 -1.57 9.67
C ALA A 89 -4.60 -0.08 9.91
N ILE A 90 -3.68 0.52 9.15
CA ILE A 90 -3.47 1.97 9.10
C ILE A 90 -3.78 2.53 7.72
N SER A 91 -4.57 3.60 7.64
CA SER A 91 -4.85 4.33 6.40
C SER A 91 -4.45 5.79 6.53
N LEU A 92 -3.58 6.25 5.62
CA LEU A 92 -3.03 7.60 5.62
C LEU A 92 -2.52 8.03 4.25
N SER A 93 -2.19 9.31 4.12
CA SER A 93 -1.40 9.84 3.01
C SER A 93 -0.08 10.43 3.50
N THR A 94 0.78 10.76 2.55
CA THR A 94 2.04 11.50 2.78
C THR A 94 1.86 12.94 3.30
N LEU A 95 0.63 13.44 3.48
CA LEU A 95 0.33 14.73 4.13
C LEU A 95 0.05 14.63 5.64
N ALA A 96 0.03 13.43 6.21
CA ALA A 96 -0.03 13.24 7.65
C ALA A 96 1.36 13.40 8.31
N THR A 97 1.38 13.64 9.63
CA THR A 97 2.61 13.52 10.44
C THR A 97 2.47 12.32 11.36
N VAL A 98 3.23 11.26 11.09
CA VAL A 98 3.13 9.96 11.75
C VAL A 98 4.50 9.45 12.15
N ASN A 99 4.62 8.87 13.35
CA ASN A 99 5.73 7.99 13.69
C ASN A 99 5.30 6.88 14.64
N GLY A 100 6.03 5.77 14.59
CA GLY A 100 5.76 4.63 15.43
C GLY A 100 6.68 3.46 15.14
N ARG A 101 6.28 2.29 15.61
CA ARG A 101 6.96 1.02 15.35
C ARG A 101 5.98 -0.12 15.13
N HIS A 102 6.44 -1.11 14.40
CA HIS A 102 5.82 -2.42 14.19
C HIS A 102 6.90 -3.51 14.37
N PRO A 103 6.56 -4.81 14.28
CA PRO A 103 7.53 -5.88 14.52
C PRO A 103 8.81 -5.83 13.67
N GLU A 104 8.77 -5.31 12.44
CA GLU A 104 9.97 -5.23 11.57
C GLU A 104 10.78 -3.93 11.75
N GLY A 105 10.30 -2.96 12.52
CA GLY A 105 11.06 -1.75 12.82
C GLY A 105 10.25 -0.49 13.08
N GLU A 106 10.93 0.65 12.98
CA GLU A 106 10.33 1.98 13.08
C GLU A 106 9.80 2.45 11.73
N PHE A 107 8.73 3.25 11.77
CA PHE A 107 8.14 3.87 10.58
C PHE A 107 7.80 5.34 10.83
N SER A 108 7.74 6.11 9.74
CA SER A 108 7.39 7.53 9.80
C SER A 108 6.74 8.02 8.52
N VAL A 109 5.90 9.05 8.66
CA VAL A 109 5.50 9.94 7.57
C VAL A 109 5.69 11.37 8.07
N ASP A 110 6.52 12.16 7.40
CA ASP A 110 6.68 13.58 7.72
C ASP A 110 7.07 14.38 6.47
N GLN A 111 6.49 15.58 6.32
CA GLN A 111 6.76 16.52 5.22
C GLN A 111 6.82 15.86 3.83
N GLY A 112 5.88 14.96 3.50
CA GLY A 112 5.84 14.31 2.19
C GLY A 112 6.80 13.12 2.01
N TYR A 113 7.49 12.68 3.06
CA TYR A 113 8.34 11.48 3.05
C TYR A 113 7.78 10.40 3.98
N ALA A 114 7.47 9.23 3.41
CA ALA A 114 7.06 8.04 4.15
C ALA A 114 8.19 6.99 4.15
N CYS A 115 8.42 6.32 5.27
CA CYS A 115 9.47 5.29 5.37
C CYS A 115 9.08 4.18 6.34
N GLY A 116 9.33 2.93 5.96
CA GLY A 116 9.28 1.79 6.86
C GLY A 116 7.89 1.29 7.23
N LEU A 117 6.82 1.73 6.55
CA LEU A 117 5.46 1.29 6.92
C LEU A 117 5.24 -0.18 6.57
N LEU A 118 4.57 -0.90 7.48
CA LEU A 118 3.95 -2.20 7.23
C LEU A 118 2.45 -1.98 7.00
N LEU A 119 1.98 -2.29 5.80
CA LEU A 119 0.58 -2.17 5.41
C LEU A 119 -0.01 -3.57 5.30
N GLU A 120 -0.97 -3.88 6.16
CA GLU A 120 -1.64 -5.17 6.27
C GLU A 120 -3.12 -4.94 6.62
N ASN A 121 -3.94 -5.98 6.46
CA ASN A 121 -5.34 -6.03 6.89
C ASN A 121 -6.20 -4.85 6.35
N GLY A 122 -6.02 -4.48 5.08
CA GLY A 122 -6.71 -3.33 4.46
C GLY A 122 -6.03 -1.98 4.70
N GLY A 123 -4.91 -1.95 5.41
CA GLY A 123 -4.09 -0.76 5.59
C GLY A 123 -3.57 -0.22 4.25
N ASN A 124 -3.51 1.10 4.10
CA ASN A 124 -3.08 1.71 2.85
C ASN A 124 -2.35 3.04 3.03
N LEU A 125 -1.41 3.30 2.12
CA LEU A 125 -0.70 4.57 2.01
C LEU A 125 -0.93 5.17 0.63
N ARG A 126 -1.28 6.46 0.59
CA ARG A 126 -1.25 7.27 -0.64
C ARG A 126 0.00 8.17 -0.69
N VAL A 127 0.87 7.91 -1.66
CA VAL A 127 2.03 8.74 -1.99
C VAL A 127 1.61 9.77 -3.03
N LEU A 128 1.52 11.03 -2.65
CA LEU A 128 1.05 12.10 -3.53
C LEU A 128 2.14 12.54 -4.51
N GLU A 129 1.72 13.29 -5.54
CA GLU A 129 2.64 13.89 -6.50
C GLU A 129 3.71 14.74 -5.79
N GLY A 130 4.97 14.60 -6.20
CA GLY A 130 6.11 15.28 -5.59
C GLY A 130 6.56 14.72 -4.22
N HIS A 131 5.83 13.74 -3.66
CA HIS A 131 6.19 13.07 -2.41
C HIS A 131 6.93 11.75 -2.68
N ARG A 132 7.52 11.17 -1.62
CA ARG A 132 8.34 9.96 -1.70
C ARG A 132 7.98 8.95 -0.60
N ALA A 133 8.00 7.68 -0.93
CA ALA A 133 7.97 6.57 0.03
C ALA A 133 9.18 5.63 -0.15
N GLU A 134 9.68 5.06 0.94
CA GLU A 134 10.78 4.09 0.90
C GLU A 134 10.56 2.94 1.88
N LYS A 135 11.03 1.73 1.54
CA LYS A 135 11.02 0.57 2.45
C LYS A 135 9.62 0.26 2.98
N ILE A 136 8.64 0.27 2.08
CA ILE A 136 7.25 -0.07 2.43
C ILE A 136 7.08 -1.57 2.24
N ILE A 137 6.48 -2.23 3.22
CA ILE A 137 6.12 -3.64 3.18
C ILE A 137 4.61 -3.72 3.02
N LEU A 138 4.16 -4.43 1.98
CA LEU A 138 2.74 -4.69 1.71
C LEU A 138 2.47 -6.16 1.95
N ASP A 139 1.68 -6.47 2.97
CA ASP A 139 1.28 -7.83 3.33
C ASP A 139 -0.22 -8.02 3.02
N GLN A 140 -0.85 -9.06 3.57
CA GLN A 140 -2.24 -9.44 3.31
C GLN A 140 -3.20 -8.23 3.30
N GLU A 141 -3.77 -7.92 2.13
CA GLU A 141 -4.70 -6.80 1.89
C GLU A 141 -4.11 -5.38 2.10
N GLY A 142 -2.79 -5.27 2.20
CA GLY A 142 -2.05 -4.01 2.26
C GLY A 142 -1.92 -3.33 0.89
N GLY A 143 -2.20 -2.03 0.82
CA GLY A 143 -2.21 -1.28 -0.43
C GLY A 143 -1.27 -0.05 -0.47
N LEU A 144 -0.45 0.07 -1.51
CA LEU A 144 0.34 1.28 -1.77
C LEU A 144 -0.07 1.94 -3.08
N LEU A 145 -0.56 3.17 -2.99
CA LEU A 145 -1.04 3.96 -4.12
C LEU A 145 -0.04 5.08 -4.43
N VAL A 146 0.61 5.03 -5.59
CA VAL A 146 1.74 5.91 -5.93
C VAL A 146 1.39 6.88 -7.06
N ASN A 147 1.25 8.16 -6.72
CA ASN A 147 1.28 9.30 -7.65
C ASN A 147 2.63 10.06 -7.62
N GLY A 148 3.42 9.87 -6.57
CA GLY A 148 4.78 10.41 -6.43
C GLY A 148 5.84 9.37 -6.77
N THR A 149 6.82 9.20 -5.88
CA THR A 149 7.91 8.24 -6.06
C THR A 149 7.92 7.19 -4.94
N THR A 150 8.27 5.95 -5.25
CA THR A 150 8.54 4.93 -4.24
C THR A 150 9.80 4.14 -4.56
N SER A 151 10.49 3.63 -3.54
CA SER A 151 11.60 2.69 -3.75
C SER A 151 11.71 1.65 -2.64
N ALA A 152 12.35 0.52 -2.95
CA ALA A 152 12.54 -0.58 -1.99
C ALA A 152 11.20 -1.07 -1.41
N VAL A 153 10.17 -1.19 -2.25
CA VAL A 153 8.88 -1.77 -1.85
C VAL A 153 9.00 -3.28 -1.89
N VAL A 154 8.56 -3.93 -0.81
CA VAL A 154 8.38 -5.38 -0.75
C VAL A 154 6.88 -5.66 -0.77
N VAL A 155 6.43 -6.51 -1.70
CA VAL A 155 5.03 -6.88 -1.86
C VAL A 155 4.89 -8.38 -1.61
N ASP A 156 4.39 -8.74 -0.44
CA ASP A 156 4.17 -10.11 0.01
C ASP A 156 2.76 -10.62 -0.32
N GLU A 157 2.40 -11.79 0.22
CA GLU A 157 1.16 -12.49 -0.15
C GLU A 157 -0.08 -11.64 0.13
N GLY A 158 -0.83 -11.32 -0.93
CA GLY A 158 -2.04 -10.50 -0.83
C GLY A 158 -1.80 -8.99 -0.74
N GLY A 159 -0.54 -8.54 -0.76
CA GLY A 159 -0.18 -7.13 -0.88
C GLY A 159 -0.32 -6.61 -2.31
N GLU A 160 -0.62 -5.32 -2.45
CA GLU A 160 -0.85 -4.67 -3.75
C GLU A 160 -0.14 -3.32 -3.89
N LEU A 161 0.79 -3.27 -4.83
CA LEU A 161 1.43 -2.03 -5.29
C LEU A 161 0.71 -1.51 -6.54
N LEU A 162 0.21 -0.27 -6.50
CA LEU A 162 -0.41 0.40 -7.63
C LEU A 162 0.31 1.71 -7.95
N VAL A 163 0.96 1.76 -9.12
CA VAL A 163 1.67 2.95 -9.61
C VAL A 163 0.85 3.59 -10.71
N TYR A 164 0.30 4.77 -10.42
CA TYR A 164 -0.55 5.54 -11.34
C TYR A 164 0.27 6.29 -12.40
N PRO A 165 -0.38 6.78 -13.48
CA PRO A 165 0.28 7.71 -14.40
C PRO A 165 0.90 8.90 -13.66
N GLY A 166 2.16 9.21 -13.97
CA GLY A 166 2.97 10.23 -13.28
C GLY A 166 3.73 9.72 -12.04
N GLY A 167 3.34 8.56 -11.50
CA GLY A 167 4.06 7.89 -10.42
C GLY A 167 5.23 7.05 -10.92
N GLU A 168 6.23 6.85 -10.05
CA GLU A 168 7.43 6.07 -10.33
C GLU A 168 7.79 5.14 -9.18
N ALA A 169 8.10 3.88 -9.49
CA ALA A 169 8.59 2.89 -8.53
C ALA A 169 9.96 2.36 -8.96
N SER A 170 10.86 2.11 -8.01
CA SER A 170 12.18 1.54 -8.30
C SER A 170 12.58 0.51 -7.25
N ASN A 171 13.41 -0.46 -7.63
CA ASN A 171 13.96 -1.46 -6.71
C ASN A 171 12.84 -2.17 -5.92
N CYS A 172 11.83 -2.67 -6.62
CA CYS A 172 10.67 -3.33 -6.01
C CYS A 172 10.83 -4.85 -6.05
N GLU A 173 10.47 -5.53 -4.98
CA GLU A 173 10.45 -6.99 -4.88
C GLU A 173 9.01 -7.46 -4.71
N ILE A 174 8.51 -8.25 -5.66
CA ILE A 174 7.15 -8.77 -5.69
C ILE A 174 7.20 -10.27 -5.41
N ASN A 175 6.97 -10.64 -4.15
CA ASN A 175 7.06 -11.98 -3.64
C ASN A 175 5.81 -12.80 -3.98
N GLN A 176 5.84 -14.08 -3.59
CA GLN A 176 4.75 -15.02 -3.86
C GLN A 176 3.39 -14.50 -3.39
N GLY A 177 2.44 -14.41 -4.32
CA GLY A 177 1.09 -13.92 -4.04
C GLY A 177 0.95 -12.38 -4.02
N GLY A 178 2.04 -11.64 -4.11
CA GLY A 178 2.03 -10.18 -4.25
C GLY A 178 1.67 -9.74 -5.66
N VAL A 179 1.03 -8.57 -5.77
CA VAL A 179 0.57 -7.99 -7.04
C VAL A 179 1.13 -6.58 -7.24
N PHE A 180 1.67 -6.35 -8.42
CA PHE A 180 2.07 -5.01 -8.89
C PHE A 180 1.28 -4.62 -10.13
N MET A 181 0.42 -3.61 -10.00
CA MET A 181 -0.26 -2.94 -11.12
C MET A 181 0.47 -1.66 -11.52
N LEU A 182 0.92 -1.59 -12.78
CA LEU A 182 1.72 -0.48 -13.30
C LEU A 182 1.02 0.28 -14.43
N ALA A 183 0.73 1.55 -14.21
CA ALA A 183 0.30 2.51 -15.24
C ALA A 183 1.24 3.73 -15.35
N GLY A 184 2.13 3.93 -14.38
CA GLY A 184 3.21 4.93 -14.40
C GLY A 184 4.52 4.34 -14.91
N LYS A 185 5.61 4.55 -14.14
CA LYS A 185 6.95 4.03 -14.45
C LYS A 185 7.46 3.07 -13.39
N ALA A 186 8.22 2.06 -13.81
CA ALA A 186 8.94 1.17 -12.93
C ALA A 186 10.37 0.90 -13.42
N SER A 187 11.32 0.77 -12.50
CA SER A 187 12.66 0.23 -12.79
C SER A 187 13.07 -0.80 -11.76
N ASP A 188 14.03 -1.66 -12.11
CA ASP A 188 14.69 -2.58 -11.18
C ASP A 188 13.69 -3.41 -10.37
N THR A 189 12.73 -4.02 -11.06
CA THR A 189 11.68 -4.82 -10.41
C THR A 189 12.03 -6.31 -10.44
N LEU A 190 12.12 -6.93 -9.28
CA LEU A 190 12.25 -8.37 -9.12
C LEU A 190 10.88 -9.01 -8.86
N LEU A 191 10.46 -9.92 -9.72
CA LEU A 191 9.30 -10.78 -9.44
C LEU A 191 9.83 -12.12 -8.90
N ALA A 192 9.58 -12.42 -7.63
CA ALA A 192 10.04 -13.61 -6.90
C ALA A 192 8.86 -14.49 -6.43
N GLY A 193 8.05 -14.95 -7.38
CA GLY A 193 6.80 -15.71 -7.18
C GLY A 193 5.54 -14.85 -7.33
N GLY A 194 5.70 -13.52 -7.42
CA GLY A 194 4.61 -12.56 -7.56
C GLY A 194 4.17 -12.31 -9.00
N THR A 195 3.20 -11.42 -9.14
CA THR A 195 2.66 -11.00 -10.44
C THR A 195 2.83 -9.50 -10.67
N MET A 196 3.30 -9.13 -11.86
CA MET A 196 3.26 -7.75 -12.34
C MET A 196 2.38 -7.65 -13.59
N ASN A 197 1.45 -6.69 -13.57
CA ASN A 197 0.61 -6.34 -14.72
C ASN A 197 0.96 -4.91 -15.14
N ASN A 198 1.66 -4.77 -16.28
CA ASN A 198 1.88 -3.48 -16.92
C ASN A 198 0.63 -3.10 -17.74
N LEU A 199 -0.16 -2.17 -17.19
CA LEU A 199 -1.46 -1.71 -17.67
C LEU A 199 -1.36 -0.49 -18.59
N GLY A 200 -0.26 -0.36 -19.34
CA GLY A 200 -0.02 0.78 -20.22
C GLY A 200 1.07 1.74 -19.75
N GLY A 201 1.78 1.39 -18.66
CA GLY A 201 2.95 2.08 -18.16
C GLY A 201 4.25 1.66 -18.85
N GLU A 202 5.37 2.10 -18.27
CA GLU A 202 6.73 1.85 -18.78
C GLU A 202 7.58 1.19 -17.69
N ASP A 203 8.02 -0.04 -17.89
CA ASP A 203 8.97 -0.71 -17.01
C ASP A 203 10.34 -0.94 -17.66
N SER A 204 11.38 -0.97 -16.84
CA SER A 204 12.75 -1.28 -17.26
C SER A 204 13.44 -2.19 -16.26
N ASP A 205 14.32 -3.06 -16.76
CA ASP A 205 15.16 -3.94 -15.93
C ASP A 205 14.33 -4.84 -14.98
N THR A 206 13.18 -5.30 -15.48
CA THR A 206 12.32 -6.26 -14.78
C THR A 206 12.89 -7.68 -14.89
N ILE A 207 13.02 -8.37 -13.76
CA ILE A 207 13.48 -9.76 -13.66
C ILE A 207 12.33 -10.65 -13.25
N VAL A 208 12.05 -11.69 -14.03
CA VAL A 208 10.96 -12.64 -13.81
C VAL A 208 11.55 -14.00 -13.41
N GLU A 209 11.50 -14.31 -12.12
CA GLU A 209 12.01 -15.58 -11.56
C GLU A 209 10.98 -16.72 -11.60
N ASN A 210 11.40 -17.90 -11.11
CA ASN A 210 10.58 -19.09 -11.02
C ASN A 210 9.24 -18.85 -10.31
N GLY A 211 8.14 -19.22 -10.96
CA GLY A 211 6.79 -19.07 -10.42
C GLY A 211 6.19 -17.67 -10.59
N SER A 212 6.98 -16.70 -11.04
CA SER A 212 6.54 -15.33 -11.29
C SER A 212 5.81 -15.19 -12.62
N ILE A 213 4.88 -14.23 -12.67
CA ILE A 213 4.15 -13.89 -13.88
C ILE A 213 4.30 -12.40 -14.17
N TYR A 214 4.84 -12.08 -15.34
CA TYR A 214 4.81 -10.73 -15.90
C TYR A 214 3.78 -10.67 -17.02
N ARG A 215 2.91 -9.65 -17.02
CA ARG A 215 1.95 -9.37 -18.09
C ARG A 215 2.15 -7.98 -18.66
N LEU A 216 2.31 -7.89 -19.96
CA LEU A 216 2.35 -6.64 -20.70
C LEU A 216 1.03 -6.40 -21.41
N GLY A 217 0.41 -5.27 -21.10
CA GLY A 217 -0.77 -4.75 -21.77
C GLY A 217 -2.08 -5.41 -21.35
N THR A 218 -2.19 -5.92 -20.12
CA THR A 218 -3.45 -6.49 -19.59
C THR A 218 -3.47 -6.54 -18.07
N ASP A 219 -4.67 -6.49 -17.50
CA ASP A 219 -5.00 -6.91 -16.12
C ASP A 219 -5.67 -8.31 -16.11
N GLY A 220 -5.79 -8.97 -17.25
CA GLY A 220 -6.55 -10.21 -17.45
C GLY A 220 -8.02 -9.99 -17.88
N LEU A 221 -8.52 -8.75 -17.85
CA LEU A 221 -9.88 -8.38 -18.24
C LEU A 221 -9.90 -7.51 -19.50
N GLN A 222 -8.95 -6.58 -19.62
CA GLN A 222 -8.86 -5.60 -20.69
C GLN A 222 -7.46 -5.57 -21.32
N LEU A 223 -7.35 -4.91 -22.48
CA LEU A 223 -6.09 -4.74 -23.20
C LEU A 223 -5.61 -3.28 -23.14
N TYR A 224 -4.32 -3.09 -22.89
CA TYR A 224 -3.65 -1.79 -22.78
C TYR A 224 -2.49 -1.73 -23.79
N SER A 225 -2.72 -1.12 -24.95
CA SER A 225 -1.76 -1.12 -26.06
C SER A 225 -0.58 -0.16 -25.92
N SER A 226 -0.61 0.74 -24.93
CA SER A 226 0.46 1.72 -24.70
C SER A 226 1.61 1.19 -23.85
N GLY A 227 1.50 -0.02 -23.30
CA GLY A 227 2.49 -0.58 -22.38
C GLY A 227 3.85 -0.73 -23.05
N LYS A 228 4.91 -0.43 -22.30
CA LYS A 228 6.30 -0.60 -22.75
C LYS A 228 7.12 -1.28 -21.69
N THR A 229 8.00 -2.17 -22.13
CA THR A 229 9.01 -2.78 -21.27
C THR A 229 10.34 -2.86 -21.99
N GLN A 230 11.41 -2.59 -21.25
CA GLN A 230 12.78 -2.65 -21.74
C GLN A 230 13.64 -3.52 -20.82
N ASN A 231 14.54 -4.32 -21.40
CA ASN A 231 15.50 -5.17 -20.66
C ASN A 231 14.84 -6.21 -19.75
N LEU A 232 13.70 -6.77 -20.18
CA LEU A 232 13.02 -7.84 -19.46
C LEU A 232 13.87 -9.13 -19.43
N SER A 233 14.25 -9.62 -18.26
CA SER A 233 14.91 -10.93 -18.10
C SER A 233 13.90 -11.96 -17.60
N VAL A 234 13.73 -13.06 -18.35
CA VAL A 234 12.83 -14.15 -17.96
C VAL A 234 13.65 -15.40 -17.66
N ASN A 235 13.84 -15.68 -16.37
CA ASN A 235 14.69 -16.76 -15.88
C ASN A 235 13.93 -18.09 -15.79
N VAL A 236 14.63 -19.16 -15.44
CA VAL A 236 14.07 -20.53 -15.40
C VAL A 236 12.79 -20.57 -14.56
N GLY A 237 11.70 -21.05 -15.18
CA GLY A 237 10.40 -21.16 -14.53
C GLY A 237 9.60 -19.84 -14.43
N GLY A 238 10.16 -18.71 -14.84
CA GLY A 238 9.44 -17.46 -15.00
C GLY A 238 8.60 -17.43 -16.28
N ARG A 239 7.49 -16.68 -16.25
CA ARG A 239 6.57 -16.53 -17.38
C ARG A 239 6.28 -15.07 -17.67
N ALA A 240 6.50 -14.67 -18.93
CA ALA A 240 6.05 -13.38 -19.45
C ALA A 240 4.95 -13.57 -20.51
N GLU A 241 3.88 -12.79 -20.40
CA GLU A 241 2.75 -12.77 -21.34
C GLU A 241 2.65 -11.38 -21.97
N VAL A 242 2.76 -11.29 -23.29
CA VAL A 242 2.62 -10.04 -24.03
C VAL A 242 1.30 -10.06 -24.77
N HIS A 243 0.34 -9.27 -24.29
CA HIS A 243 -1.00 -9.17 -24.87
C HIS A 243 -1.13 -7.97 -25.81
N ALA A 244 -0.50 -6.85 -25.45
CA ALA A 244 -0.42 -5.64 -26.25
C ALA A 244 0.75 -4.77 -25.75
N GLY A 245 1.28 -3.88 -26.58
CA GLY A 245 2.37 -2.98 -26.19
C GLY A 245 3.70 -3.27 -26.91
N THR A 246 4.79 -2.74 -26.36
CA THR A 246 6.15 -2.84 -26.92
C THR A 246 7.07 -3.54 -25.94
N LEU A 247 7.72 -4.61 -26.40
CA LEU A 247 8.76 -5.35 -25.66
C LEU A 247 10.11 -5.12 -26.36
N GLU A 248 11.06 -4.51 -25.66
CA GLU A 248 12.41 -4.25 -26.15
C GLU A 248 13.46 -4.97 -25.30
N ASN A 249 14.48 -5.55 -25.95
CA ASN A 249 15.63 -6.18 -25.29
C ASN A 249 15.30 -7.28 -24.27
N ALA A 250 14.36 -8.17 -24.60
CA ALA A 250 14.06 -9.32 -23.75
C ALA A 250 15.17 -10.38 -23.79
N VAL A 251 15.54 -10.93 -22.63
CA VAL A 251 16.52 -12.03 -22.49
C VAL A 251 15.86 -13.22 -21.82
N ILE A 252 15.77 -14.36 -22.53
CA ILE A 252 15.05 -15.54 -22.04
C ILE A 252 16.05 -16.62 -21.63
N GLN A 253 16.18 -16.84 -20.33
CA GLN A 253 17.19 -17.72 -19.72
C GLN A 253 16.53 -18.98 -19.14
N GLY A 254 15.80 -19.70 -19.99
CA GLY A 254 15.07 -20.92 -19.61
C GLY A 254 13.66 -20.68 -19.05
N GLY A 255 13.19 -19.43 -19.06
CA GLY A 255 11.79 -19.09 -18.83
C GLY A 255 10.92 -19.22 -20.08
N THR A 256 9.66 -18.77 -19.97
CA THR A 256 8.67 -18.80 -21.06
C THR A 256 8.20 -17.39 -21.40
N VAL A 257 8.18 -17.06 -22.70
CA VAL A 257 7.48 -15.87 -23.22
C VAL A 257 6.37 -16.31 -24.14
N ILE A 258 5.18 -15.77 -23.91
CA ILE A 258 4.01 -16.00 -24.73
C ILE A 258 3.64 -14.67 -25.39
N LEU A 259 3.69 -14.62 -26.71
CA LEU A 259 3.20 -13.49 -27.49
C LEU A 259 1.79 -13.82 -27.97
N LEU A 260 0.82 -13.02 -27.55
CA LEU A 260 -0.59 -13.20 -27.90
C LEU A 260 -0.98 -12.15 -28.94
N SER A 261 -1.71 -12.58 -29.95
CA SER A 261 -2.36 -11.66 -30.89
C SER A 261 -3.59 -11.07 -30.20
N PRO A 262 -3.79 -9.75 -30.20
CA PRO A 262 -5.02 -9.16 -29.70
C PRO A 262 -6.18 -9.64 -30.58
N THR A 263 -6.98 -10.58 -30.10
CA THR A 263 -8.23 -10.92 -30.77
C THR A 263 -9.21 -9.79 -30.48
N SER A 264 -9.39 -8.89 -31.45
CA SER A 264 -10.56 -8.02 -31.50
C SER A 264 -11.80 -8.91 -31.42
N ALA A 265 -12.71 -8.64 -30.49
CA ALA A 265 -14.06 -9.15 -30.59
C ALA A 265 -14.62 -8.72 -31.95
N ASP A 266 -15.11 -9.69 -32.72
CA ASP A 266 -15.49 -9.62 -34.13
C ASP A 266 -16.04 -8.24 -34.58
N GLU A 267 -15.48 -7.72 -35.67
CA GLU A 267 -16.22 -6.84 -36.57
C GLU A 267 -17.47 -7.59 -37.03
N ILE A 268 -18.61 -7.33 -36.40
CA ILE A 268 -19.90 -7.66 -36.99
C ILE A 268 -20.06 -6.71 -38.19
N LEU A 269 -19.67 -7.19 -39.36
CA LEU A 269 -20.02 -6.61 -40.65
C LEU A 269 -21.55 -6.47 -40.72
N SER A 270 -22.02 -5.22 -40.71
CA SER A 270 -23.41 -4.86 -41.04
C SER A 270 -23.61 -4.75 -42.54
#